data_AF-A0A0A8K7X8-F1
#
_entry.id   AF-A0A0A8K7X8-F1
#
_cell.length_a   1.000
_cell.length_b   1.000
_cell.length_c   1.000
_cell.angle_alpha   90.00
_cell.angle_beta   90.00
_cell.angle_gamma   90.00
#
_symmetry.space_group_name_H-M   'P 1'
#
loop_
_entity.id
_entity.type
_entity.pdbx_description
1 polymer ?
#
loop_
_entity_poly.entity_id
_entity_poly.type
_entity_poly.pdbx_seq_one_letter_code
_entity_poly.pdbx_strand_id
1 'polypeptide(L)' 'MQTFATDRERAANDLAERLFFELEKHGNRFSLHRKIGDRMRRDNMTLDEVEQVLERWKLEGPHGG' A
#
# COMPACT_ATOMS: atom_id res chain seq x y z
N MET A 1 14.41 -5.21 -7.67
CA MET A 1 13.11 -5.87 -7.87
C MET A 1 12.69 -6.49 -6.54
N GLN A 2 11.66 -5.95 -5.88
CA GLN A 2 11.09 -6.58 -4.67
C GLN A 2 10.22 -7.76 -5.10
N THR A 3 10.40 -8.91 -4.46
CA THR A 3 9.65 -10.15 -4.76
C THR A 3 8.47 -10.28 -3.80
N PHE A 4 7.29 -9.92 -4.28
CA PHE A 4 6.01 -10.26 -3.66
C PHE A 4 5.77 -11.76 -3.90
N ALA A 5 5.87 -12.56 -2.83
CA ALA A 5 5.95 -14.01 -2.90
C ALA A 5 4.56 -14.68 -2.92
N THR A 6 3.52 -13.95 -2.55
CA THR A 6 2.14 -14.43 -2.42
C THR A 6 1.19 -13.65 -3.31
N ASP A 7 0.07 -14.29 -3.69
CA ASP A 7 -0.99 -13.66 -4.49
C ASP A 7 -1.57 -12.41 -3.81
N ARG A 8 -1.75 -12.46 -2.48
CA ARG A 8 -2.24 -11.32 -1.68
C ARG A 8 -1.28 -10.13 -1.71
N GLU A 9 0.02 -10.37 -1.57
CA GLU A 9 1.02 -9.30 -1.68
C GLU A 9 1.03 -8.64 -3.06
N ARG A 10 0.88 -9.45 -4.13
CA ARG A 10 0.78 -8.93 -5.49
C ARG A 10 -0.48 -8.10 -5.67
N ALA A 11 -1.63 -8.57 -5.17
CA ALA A 11 -2.89 -7.84 -5.22
C ALA A 11 -2.81 -6.51 -4.44
N ALA A 12 -2.19 -6.52 -3.26
CA ALA A 12 -1.94 -5.31 -2.48
C ALA A 12 -1.02 -4.32 -3.21
N ASN A 13 0.00 -4.82 -3.90
CA ASN A 13 0.90 -3.99 -4.70
C ASN A 13 0.17 -3.36 -5.92
N ASP A 14 -0.63 -4.13 -6.66
CA ASP A 14 -1.44 -3.62 -7.77
C ASP A 14 -2.43 -2.55 -7.29
N LEU A 15 -3.11 -2.81 -6.17
CA LEU A 15 -4.03 -1.86 -5.57
C LEU A 15 -3.32 -0.59 -5.09
N ALA A 16 -2.14 -0.72 -4.50
CA ALA A 16 -1.30 0.41 -4.11
C ALA A 16 -0.96 1.28 -5.33
N GLU A 17 -0.47 0.69 -6.43
CA GLU A 17 -0.13 1.45 -7.63
C GLU A 17 -1.35 2.19 -8.22
N ARG A 18 -2.51 1.54 -8.27
CA ARG A 18 -3.77 2.15 -8.74
C ARG A 18 -4.24 3.32 -7.88
N LEU A 19 -3.94 3.28 -6.58
CA LEU A 19 -4.26 4.33 -5.62
C LEU A 19 -3.12 5.35 -5.45
N PHE A 20 -2.10 5.31 -6.32
CA PHE A 20 -0.93 6.20 -6.27
C PHE A 20 -0.12 6.06 -4.97
N PHE A 21 -0.01 4.84 -4.47
CA PHE A 21 0.91 4.45 -3.42
C PHE A 21 2.08 3.64 -3.98
N GLU A 22 3.18 3.69 -3.26
CA GLU A 22 4.34 2.83 -3.39
C GLU A 22 4.33 1.87 -2.20
N LEU A 23 4.33 0.58 -2.48
CA LEU A 23 4.42 -0.46 -1.48
C LEU A 23 5.83 -1.05 -1.52
N GLU A 24 6.55 -0.91 -0.42
CA GLU A 24 7.87 -1.50 -0.23
C GLU A 24 7.82 -2.66 0.77
N LYS A 25 8.42 -3.79 0.43
CA LYS A 25 8.57 -4.95 1.31
C LYS A 25 9.94 -4.98 1.98
N HIS A 26 9.94 -5.01 3.31
CA HIS A 26 11.10 -5.15 4.18
C HIS A 26 11.00 -6.46 4.99
N GLY A 27 11.43 -7.57 4.39
CA GLY A 27 11.33 -8.89 5.02
C GLY A 27 9.87 -9.34 5.18
N ASN A 28 9.37 -9.36 6.42
CA ASN A 28 7.97 -9.71 6.74
C ASN A 28 7.07 -8.49 7.01
N ARG A 29 7.61 -7.30 6.76
CA ARG A 29 6.94 -6.01 7.00
C ARG A 29 6.91 -5.20 5.71
N PHE A 30 6.03 -4.24 5.68
CA PHE A 30 5.76 -3.40 4.52
C PHE A 30 5.77 -1.93 4.92
N SER A 31 6.17 -1.11 3.97
CA SER A 31 6.07 0.34 4.04
C SER A 31 5.20 0.80 2.89
N LEU A 32 4.22 1.65 3.18
CA LEU A 32 3.34 2.24 2.18
C LEU A 32 3.58 3.74 2.16
N HIS A 33 3.91 4.25 0.98
CA HIS A 33 4.24 5.65 0.77
C HIS A 33 3.37 6.23 -0.33
N ARG A 34 2.70 7.36 -0.07
CA ARG A 34 1.86 8.00 -1.10
C ARG A 34 2.73 8.76 -2.10
N LYS A 35 2.54 8.50 -3.39
CA LYS A 35 3.27 9.16 -4.48
C LYS A 35 2.75 10.58 -4.78
N ILE A 36 1.50 10.88 -4.42
CA ILE A 36 0.85 12.17 -4.69
C ILE A 36 0.16 12.75 -3.43
N GLY A 37 0.26 14.06 -3.24
CA GLY A 37 -0.40 14.78 -2.13
C GLY A 37 0.40 14.85 -0.83
N ASP A 38 -0.30 14.92 0.30
CA ASP A 38 0.30 14.97 1.65
C ASP A 38 1.15 13.71 1.88
N ARG A 39 2.35 13.87 2.46
CA ARG A 39 3.38 12.83 2.61
C ARG A 39 2.96 11.78 3.64
N MET A 40 1.90 11.03 3.33
CA MET A 40 1.50 9.87 4.11
C MET A 40 2.52 8.75 3.84
N ARG A 41 3.40 8.57 4.82
CA ARG A 41 4.31 7.44 4.92
C ARG A 41 3.91 6.61 6.13
N ARG A 42 3.71 5.31 5.92
CA ARG A 42 3.54 4.35 7.01
C ARG A 42 4.52 3.22 6.82
N ASP A 43 5.40 3.04 7.80
CA ASP A 43 6.42 2.00 7.80
C ASP A 43 6.04 0.87 8.76
N ASN A 44 6.73 -0.27 8.65
CA ASN A 44 6.61 -1.42 9.56
C ASN A 44 5.20 -2.05 9.66
N MET A 45 4.40 -1.95 8.61
CA MET A 45 3.07 -2.52 8.53
C MET A 45 3.12 -4.01 8.18
N THR A 46 2.11 -4.76 8.62
CA THR A 46 1.80 -6.08 8.09
C THR A 46 1.07 -5.96 6.75
N LEU A 47 0.98 -7.06 5.99
CA LEU A 47 0.20 -7.09 4.77
C LEU A 47 -1.28 -6.77 5.03
N ASP A 48 -1.83 -7.26 6.14
CA ASP A 48 -3.22 -7.01 6.52
C ASP A 48 -3.48 -5.52 6.78
N GLU A 49 -2.56 -4.84 7.48
CA GLU A 49 -2.63 -3.39 7.69
C GLU A 49 -2.52 -2.61 6.38
N VAL A 50 -1.67 -3.05 5.44
CA VAL A 50 -1.58 -2.46 4.10
C VAL A 50 -2.91 -2.60 3.37
N GLU A 51 -3.48 -3.81 3.33
CA GLU A 51 -4.77 -4.07 2.68
C GLU A 51 -5.87 -3.16 3.26
N GLN A 52 -5.97 -3.08 4.60
CA GLN A 52 -6.96 -2.22 5.26
C GLN A 52 -6.80 -0.73 4.92
N VAL A 53 -5.57 -0.22 4.86
CA VAL A 53 -5.31 1.17 4.47
C VAL A 53 -5.75 1.39 3.02
N LEU A 54 -5.35 0.51 2.11
CA LEU A 54 -5.69 0.64 0.69
C LEU A 54 -7.20 0.52 0.45
N GLU A 55 -7.89 -0.38 1.15
CA GLU A 55 -9.34 -0.51 1.07
C GLU A 55 -10.06 0.73 1.57
N ARG A 56 -9.60 1.34 2.67
CA ARG A 56 -10.16 2.60 3.15
C ARG A 56 -10.02 3.71 2.09
N TRP A 57 -8.84 3.87 1.52
CA TRP A 57 -8.59 4.88 0.47
C TRP A 57 -9.39 4.61 -0.80
N LYS A 58 -9.63 3.34 -1.16
CA LYS A 58 -10.51 2.96 -2.26
C LYS A 58 -11.94 3.46 -2.03
N LEU A 59 -12.43 3.44 -0.79
CA LEU A 59 -13.77 3.92 -0.42
C LEU A 59 -13.85 5.45 -0.38
N GLU A 60 -12.81 6.11 0.14
CA GLU A 60 -12.75 7.58 0.24
C GLU A 60 -12.41 8.26 -1.09
N GLY A 61 -11.89 7.50 -2.06
CA GLY A 61 -11.45 8.00 -3.36
C GLY A 61 -10.03 8.59 -3.33
N PRO A 62 -9.37 8.72 -4.50
CA PRO A 62 -7.97 9.14 -4.59
C PRO A 62 -7.68 10.55 -4.06
N HIS A 63 -8.72 11.36 -3.85
CA HIS A 63 -8.61 12.71 -3.31
C HIS A 63 -8.75 12.78 -1.78
N GLY A 64 -9.18 11.70 -1.12
CA GLY A 64 -9.73 11.79 0.23
C GLY A 64 -11.05 12.57 0.21
N GLY A 65 -12.00 12.22 1.07
CA GLY A 65 -13.26 12.98 1.19
C GLY A 65 -13.06 14.47 1.47
#